data_AF-A0A7J8I6B7-F1
#
_entry.id   AF-A0A7J8I6B7-F1
#
_cell.length_a   1.000
_cell.length_b   1.000
_cell.length_c   1.000
_cell.angle_alpha   90.00
_cell.angle_beta   90.00
_cell.angle_gamma   90.00
#
_symmetry.space_group_name_H-M   'P 1'
#
loop_
_entity.id
_entity.type
_entity.pdbx_description
1 polymer ?
#
loop_
_entity_poly.entity_id
_entity_poly.type
_entity_poly.pdbx_seq_one_letter_code
_entity_poly.pdbx_strand_id
1 'polypeptide(L)'
;MCKSCGMIYTASNPEDELQHVQHHHRFLEGIKYPGWKKERVVAEFWDGKIVLVLPHDPSYAIKKVEDVQELVDSELGFQQVVPRCPDKTKTFLFISDEKKVVGCLIAEPIKQAFRVLSEPTGAESPSSKECHRAWQCSNVPVPAVCGISRIWVFRLKRRKRIARRLVDTLRNRFMFGCFLSIDEIAFSDPTPDGKLFATKYCNTPNFLVYNFNS
;
A
#
# COMPACT_ATOMS: atom_id res chain seq x y z
N MET A 1 -4.23 22.00 6.64
CA MET A 1 -3.41 20.79 6.38
C MET A 1 -2.00 21.03 6.88
N CYS A 2 -1.47 20.13 7.69
CA CYS A 2 -0.09 20.19 8.16
C CYS A 2 0.91 19.86 7.04
N LYS A 3 1.98 20.66 6.90
CA LYS A 3 3.00 20.50 5.86
C LYS A 3 4.07 19.44 6.17
N SER A 4 4.08 18.87 7.38
CA SER A 4 5.05 17.84 7.79
C SER A 4 4.43 16.46 7.98
N CYS A 5 3.22 16.36 8.55
CA CYS A 5 2.50 15.09 8.72
C CYS A 5 1.37 14.88 7.70
N GLY A 6 0.94 15.91 6.97
CA GLY A 6 -0.11 15.80 5.96
C GLY A 6 -1.55 15.71 6.49
N MET A 7 -1.75 15.71 7.82
CA MET A 7 -3.07 15.69 8.45
C MET A 7 -3.90 16.93 8.07
N ILE A 8 -5.18 16.73 7.77
CA ILE A 8 -6.16 17.80 7.59
C ILE A 8 -6.87 17.98 8.93
N TYR A 9 -6.85 19.19 9.46
CA TYR A 9 -7.41 19.53 10.76
C TYR A 9 -7.77 21.03 10.79
N THR A 10 -8.61 21.44 11.72
CA THR A 10 -9.06 22.82 11.90
C THR A 10 -8.30 23.50 13.03
N ALA A 11 -7.30 24.33 12.72
CA ALA A 11 -6.45 24.97 13.74
C ALA A 11 -7.19 25.91 14.72
N SER A 12 -8.40 26.36 14.37
CA SER A 12 -9.24 27.16 15.27
C SER A 12 -10.06 26.31 16.24
N ASN A 13 -10.12 25.00 16.06
CA ASN A 13 -10.80 24.08 16.98
C ASN A 13 -9.76 23.47 17.95
N PRO A 14 -9.86 23.69 19.27
CA PRO A 14 -8.88 23.17 20.22
C PRO A 14 -8.81 21.64 20.25
N GLU A 15 -9.91 20.94 19.98
CA GLU A 15 -9.94 19.47 19.93
C GLU A 15 -9.16 18.94 18.72
N ASP A 16 -9.40 19.51 17.54
CA ASP A 16 -8.65 19.17 16.31
C ASP A 16 -7.15 19.46 16.47
N GLU A 17 -6.78 20.56 17.14
CA GLU A 17 -5.38 20.90 17.38
C GLU A 17 -4.71 19.90 18.33
N LEU A 18 -5.41 19.48 19.40
CA LEU A 18 -4.90 18.47 20.33
C LEU A 18 -4.67 17.12 19.61
N GLN A 19 -5.64 16.69 18.80
CA GLN A 19 -5.52 15.49 17.98
C GLN A 19 -4.38 15.62 16.96
N HIS A 20 -4.23 16.78 16.33
CA HIS A 20 -3.14 17.06 15.43
C HIS A 20 -1.78 16.90 16.11
N VAL A 21 -1.56 17.50 17.29
CA VAL A 21 -0.26 17.40 18.00
C VAL A 21 0.10 15.95 18.32
N GLN A 22 -0.88 15.17 18.82
CA GLN A 22 -0.67 13.75 19.15
C GLN A 22 -0.34 12.92 17.89
N HIS A 23 -1.13 13.09 16.83
CA HIS A 23 -0.90 12.42 15.56
C HIS A 23 0.44 12.83 14.94
N HIS A 24 0.76 14.12 14.97
CA HIS A 24 1.98 14.68 14.38
C HIS A 24 3.23 14.06 14.99
N HIS A 25 3.30 14.00 16.31
CA HIS A 25 4.44 13.40 17.01
C HIS A 25 4.57 11.90 16.69
N ARG A 26 3.47 11.14 16.79
CA ARG A 26 3.46 9.71 16.47
C ARG A 26 3.87 9.44 15.02
N PHE A 27 3.36 10.24 14.09
CA PHE A 27 3.65 10.12 12.67
C PHE A 27 5.13 10.37 12.36
N LEU A 28 5.70 11.48 12.84
CA LEU A 28 7.09 11.83 12.55
C LEU A 28 8.07 10.79 13.11
N GLU A 29 7.86 10.30 14.33
CA GLU A 29 8.71 9.24 14.90
C GLU A 29 8.48 7.88 14.20
N GLY A 30 7.24 7.54 13.86
CA GLY A 30 6.93 6.28 13.18
C GLY A 30 7.46 6.21 11.74
N ILE A 31 7.66 7.33 11.04
CA ILE A 31 8.32 7.32 9.72
C ILE A 31 9.85 7.48 9.77
N LYS A 32 10.43 7.86 10.91
CA LYS A 32 11.87 8.09 11.05
C LYS A 32 12.67 6.82 10.81
N TYR A 33 13.70 6.88 9.96
CA TYR A 33 14.54 5.73 9.63
C TYR A 33 16.01 6.07 9.89
N PRO A 34 16.56 5.79 11.08
CA PRO A 34 17.93 6.21 11.42
C PRO A 34 19.02 5.57 10.54
N GLY A 35 18.68 4.48 9.84
CA GLY A 35 19.61 3.59 9.15
C GLY A 35 19.93 2.37 10.01
N TRP A 36 20.08 1.21 9.36
CA TRP A 36 20.45 -0.03 10.04
C TRP A 36 21.88 -0.44 9.68
N LYS A 37 22.54 -1.18 10.58
CA LYS A 37 23.89 -1.72 10.32
C LYS A 37 23.91 -2.67 9.12
N LYS A 38 22.85 -3.46 8.96
CA LYS A 38 22.64 -4.38 7.84
C LYS A 38 21.28 -4.07 7.22
N GLU A 39 21.31 -3.51 6.02
CA GLU A 39 20.13 -3.19 5.22
C GLU A 39 20.13 -4.06 3.96
N ARG A 40 18.98 -4.71 3.69
CA ARG A 40 18.78 -5.43 2.43
C ARG A 40 18.22 -4.45 1.39
N VAL A 41 19.09 -3.63 0.80
CA VAL A 41 18.71 -2.71 -0.28
C VAL A 41 18.47 -3.51 -1.56
N VAL A 42 17.28 -3.37 -2.14
CA VAL A 42 16.87 -4.12 -3.34
C VAL A 42 16.73 -3.25 -4.59
N ALA A 43 16.67 -1.92 -4.42
CA ALA A 43 16.71 -0.93 -5.48
C ALA A 43 17.18 0.43 -4.95
N GLU A 44 17.89 1.19 -5.78
CA GLU A 44 18.35 2.55 -5.48
C GLU A 44 17.83 3.53 -6.54
N PHE A 45 17.55 4.76 -6.12
CA PHE A 45 17.03 5.85 -6.94
C PHE A 45 17.69 7.16 -6.52
N TRP A 46 17.53 8.19 -7.34
CA TRP A 46 18.06 9.53 -7.06
C TRP A 46 17.41 10.22 -5.84
N ASP A 47 16.19 9.83 -5.47
CA ASP A 47 15.40 10.39 -4.36
C ASP A 47 15.21 9.41 -3.19
N GLY A 48 15.94 8.29 -3.18
CA GLY A 48 15.84 7.30 -2.10
C GLY A 48 16.17 5.88 -2.53
N LYS A 49 15.82 4.91 -1.69
CA LYS A 49 16.08 3.48 -1.93
C LYS A 49 14.94 2.61 -1.40
N ILE A 50 14.86 1.38 -1.89
CA ILE A 50 13.91 0.39 -1.38
C ILE A 50 14.67 -0.68 -0.59
N VAL A 51 14.24 -0.87 0.65
CA VAL A 51 14.74 -1.91 1.56
C VAL A 51 13.70 -3.02 1.67
N LEU A 52 14.15 -4.28 1.60
CA LEU A 52 13.31 -5.46 1.79
C LEU A 52 13.48 -6.03 3.20
N VAL A 53 12.38 -6.15 3.94
CA VAL A 53 12.28 -6.82 5.24
C VAL A 53 11.56 -8.14 5.08
N LEU A 54 12.13 -9.20 5.66
CA LEU A 54 11.58 -10.56 5.70
C LEU A 54 11.14 -10.92 7.13
N PRO A 55 10.24 -11.90 7.32
CA PRO A 55 9.64 -12.21 8.63
C PRO A 55 10.64 -12.69 9.69
N HIS A 56 11.80 -13.20 9.27
CA HIS A 56 12.87 -13.69 10.15
C HIS A 56 14.06 -12.73 10.24
N ASP A 57 13.90 -11.50 9.79
CA ASP A 57 14.91 -10.46 9.99
C ASP A 57 15.00 -10.05 11.48
N PRO A 58 16.07 -9.34 11.89
CA PRO A 58 16.23 -8.90 13.26
C PRO A 58 15.03 -8.09 13.79
N SER A 59 14.77 -8.19 15.10
CA SER A 59 13.60 -7.57 15.76
C SER A 59 13.44 -6.08 15.51
N TYR A 60 14.53 -5.32 15.36
CA TYR A 60 14.48 -3.89 15.03
C TYR A 60 13.83 -3.61 13.66
N ALA A 61 13.98 -4.53 12.70
CA ALA A 61 13.43 -4.39 11.35
C ALA A 61 11.95 -4.77 11.34
N ILE A 62 11.59 -5.87 12.02
CA ILE A 62 10.20 -6.31 12.19
C ILE A 62 9.40 -5.23 12.93
N LYS A 63 9.91 -4.75 14.07
CA LYS A 63 9.29 -3.66 14.83
C LYS A 63 9.08 -2.41 14.00
N LYS A 64 10.03 -2.07 13.12
CA LYS A 64 9.86 -0.92 12.22
C LYS A 64 8.74 -1.12 11.21
N VAL A 65 8.55 -2.34 10.71
CA VAL A 65 7.42 -2.67 9.83
C VAL A 65 6.10 -2.54 10.58
N GLU A 66 6.03 -3.03 11.82
CA GLU A 66 4.86 -2.90 12.70
C GLU A 66 4.53 -1.42 12.97
N ASP A 67 5.51 -0.61 13.36
CA ASP A 67 5.33 0.84 13.57
C ASP A 67 4.75 1.53 12.32
N VAL A 68 5.25 1.17 11.13
CA VAL A 68 4.76 1.73 9.86
C VAL A 68 3.36 1.20 9.53
N GLN A 69 3.07 -0.07 9.80
CA GLN A 69 1.74 -0.65 9.60
C GLN A 69 0.70 0.05 10.46
N GLU A 70 0.98 0.28 11.74
CA GLU A 70 0.07 1.02 12.63
C GLU A 70 -0.23 2.43 12.12
N LEU A 71 0.78 3.12 11.57
CA LEU A 71 0.58 4.42 10.94
C LEU A 71 -0.32 4.34 9.71
N VAL A 72 -0.13 3.31 8.87
CA VAL A 72 -0.96 3.08 7.67
C VAL A 72 -2.41 2.80 8.07
N ASP A 73 -2.64 1.91 9.03
CA ASP A 73 -3.97 1.57 9.51
C ASP A 73 -4.66 2.80 10.15
N SER A 74 -3.91 3.62 10.89
CA SER A 74 -4.40 4.88 11.44
C SER A 74 -4.75 5.91 10.36
N GLU A 75 -4.00 6.01 9.27
CA GLU A 75 -4.32 6.93 8.15
C GLU A 75 -5.54 6.46 7.35
N LEU A 76 -5.73 5.14 7.23
CA LEU A 76 -6.84 4.56 6.47
C LEU A 76 -8.14 4.54 7.27
N GLY A 77 -8.07 4.53 8.61
CA GLY A 77 -9.23 4.55 9.49
C GLY A 77 -9.91 3.20 9.68
N PHE A 78 -9.25 2.11 9.24
CA PHE A 78 -9.71 0.74 9.44
C PHE A 78 -8.51 -0.21 9.49
N GLN A 79 -8.61 -1.24 10.34
CA GLN A 79 -7.68 -2.36 10.28
C GLN A 79 -8.02 -3.18 9.03
N GLN A 80 -7.20 -3.03 8.01
CA GLN A 80 -7.30 -3.89 6.83
C GLN A 80 -7.03 -5.36 7.21
N VAL A 81 -7.53 -6.30 6.40
CA VAL A 81 -7.41 -7.73 6.68
C VAL A 81 -5.94 -8.13 6.81
N VAL A 82 -5.59 -8.77 7.92
CA VAL A 82 -4.23 -9.28 8.21
C VAL A 82 -3.81 -10.26 7.10
N PRO A 83 -2.53 -10.26 6.67
CA PRO A 83 -2.04 -11.27 5.73
C PRO A 83 -2.41 -12.69 6.16
N ARG A 84 -2.81 -13.54 5.21
CA ARG A 84 -3.23 -14.92 5.50
C ARG A 84 -2.09 -15.77 6.06
N CYS A 85 -0.86 -15.42 5.70
CA CYS A 85 0.36 -16.09 6.17
C CYS A 85 1.42 -15.04 6.53
N PRO A 86 1.41 -14.47 7.74
CA PRO A 86 2.38 -13.46 8.18
C PRO A 86 3.83 -13.89 7.98
N ASP A 87 4.14 -15.16 8.25
CA ASP A 87 5.48 -15.76 8.11
C ASP A 87 6.00 -15.88 6.68
N LYS A 88 5.15 -15.61 5.68
CA LYS A 88 5.53 -15.63 4.25
C LYS A 88 5.45 -14.25 3.62
N THR A 89 5.22 -13.21 4.41
CA THR A 89 5.14 -11.84 3.90
C THR A 89 6.50 -11.29 3.50
N LYS A 90 6.51 -10.37 2.55
CA LYS A 90 7.67 -9.59 2.16
C LYS A 90 7.31 -8.12 2.21
N THR A 91 8.05 -7.34 3.00
CA THR A 91 7.77 -5.92 3.20
C THR A 91 8.83 -5.07 2.50
N PHE A 92 8.40 -4.19 1.61
CA PHE A 92 9.23 -3.26 0.87
C PHE A 92 9.01 -1.85 1.43
N LEU A 93 10.07 -1.24 1.96
CA LEU A 93 10.05 0.11 2.50
C LEU A 93 10.80 1.04 1.56
N PHE A 94 10.15 2.12 1.11
CA PHE A 94 10.84 3.19 0.39
C PHE A 94 11.37 4.20 1.40
N ILE A 95 12.69 4.32 1.47
CA ILE A 95 13.41 5.25 2.35
C ILE A 95 13.88 6.43 1.51
N SER A 96 13.44 7.64 1.85
CA SER A 96 13.93 8.87 1.20
C SER A 96 15.35 9.20 1.63
N ASP A 97 16.01 10.08 0.86
CA ASP A 97 17.25 10.76 1.22
C ASP A 97 17.22 11.42 2.62
N GLU A 98 16.08 11.98 3.02
CA GLU A 98 15.83 12.54 4.36
C GLU A 98 15.76 11.48 5.49
N LYS A 99 16.11 10.21 5.21
CA LYS A 99 16.07 9.12 6.20
C LYS A 99 14.67 8.90 6.80
N LYS A 100 13.64 8.91 5.95
CA LYS A 100 12.24 8.67 6.32
C LYS A 100 11.64 7.56 5.47
N VAL A 101 10.83 6.70 6.09
CA VAL A 101 9.96 5.76 5.40
C VAL A 101 8.81 6.55 4.78
N VAL A 102 8.81 6.68 3.45
CA VAL A 102 7.80 7.43 2.70
C VAL A 102 6.92 6.56 1.82
N GLY A 103 7.19 5.25 1.80
CA GLY A 103 6.34 4.26 1.16
C GLY A 103 6.51 2.89 1.80
N CYS A 104 5.44 2.11 1.82
CA CYS A 104 5.38 0.76 2.35
C CYS A 104 4.55 -0.10 1.40
N LEU A 105 5.05 -1.29 1.08
CA LEU A 105 4.32 -2.32 0.37
C LEU A 105 4.51 -3.64 1.09
N ILE A 106 3.43 -4.34 1.42
CA ILE A 106 3.46 -5.67 2.03
C ILE A 106 2.84 -6.64 1.02
N ALA A 107 3.61 -7.66 0.69
CA ALA A 107 3.19 -8.70 -0.25
C ALA A 107 3.17 -10.08 0.41
N GLU A 108 2.26 -10.93 -0.02
CA GLU A 108 2.11 -12.31 0.44
C GLU A 108 1.87 -13.25 -0.75
N PRO A 109 2.23 -14.54 -0.64
CA PRO A 109 1.95 -15.51 -1.69
C PRO A 109 0.46 -15.84 -1.73
N ILE A 110 -0.12 -15.84 -2.93
CA ILE A 110 -1.50 -16.25 -3.17
C ILE A 110 -1.53 -17.37 -4.22
N LYS A 111 -2.69 -18.01 -4.37
CA LYS A 111 -2.91 -19.05 -5.41
C LYS A 111 -3.89 -18.59 -6.49
N GLN A 112 -4.82 -17.72 -6.11
CA GLN A 112 -5.90 -17.26 -6.98
C GLN A 112 -6.29 -15.82 -6.64
N ALA A 113 -6.81 -15.14 -7.64
CA ALA A 113 -7.39 -13.80 -7.55
C ALA A 113 -8.59 -13.69 -8.51
N PHE A 114 -9.29 -12.58 -8.46
CA PHE A 114 -10.53 -12.35 -9.21
C PHE A 114 -10.44 -11.04 -9.97
N ARG A 115 -10.96 -10.99 -11.19
CA ARG A 115 -10.94 -9.76 -11.99
C ARG A 115 -11.99 -8.78 -11.49
N VAL A 116 -11.61 -7.53 -11.31
CA VAL A 116 -12.58 -6.44 -11.12
C VAL A 116 -13.41 -6.29 -12.38
N LEU A 117 -14.72 -6.14 -12.23
CA LEU A 117 -15.64 -5.88 -13.34
C LEU A 117 -15.83 -4.36 -13.46
N SER A 118 -15.52 -3.81 -14.63
CA SER A 118 -15.93 -2.45 -14.96
C SER A 118 -17.42 -2.41 -15.26
N GLU A 119 -18.15 -1.42 -14.74
CA GLU A 119 -19.53 -1.19 -15.21
C GLU A 119 -19.51 -0.90 -16.73
N PRO A 120 -20.45 -1.46 -17.50
CA PRO A 120 -20.54 -1.15 -18.92
C PRO A 120 -20.87 0.34 -19.10
N THR A 121 -20.08 1.02 -19.92
CA THR A 121 -20.17 2.46 -20.24
C THR A 121 -21.42 2.86 -21.04
N GLY A 122 -22.52 2.10 -20.95
CA GLY A 122 -23.70 2.27 -21.80
C GLY A 122 -24.98 1.79 -21.14
N ALA A 123 -25.51 2.58 -20.20
CA ALA A 123 -26.93 2.60 -19.87
C ALA A 123 -27.25 3.95 -19.22
N GLU A 124 -27.76 4.88 -20.02
CA GLU A 124 -28.45 6.06 -19.51
C GLU A 124 -29.67 5.57 -18.70
N SER A 125 -29.54 5.58 -17.38
CA SER A 125 -30.68 5.56 -16.47
C SER A 125 -30.68 6.86 -15.66
N PRO A 126 -31.62 7.78 -15.91
CA PRO A 126 -31.68 9.05 -15.19
C PRO A 126 -32.48 8.83 -13.91
N SER A 127 -31.88 8.21 -12.89
CA SER A 127 -32.28 8.34 -11.47
C SER A 127 -31.58 7.31 -10.60
N SER A 128 -30.45 7.70 -10.00
CA SER A 128 -30.20 7.46 -8.57
C SER A 128 -28.82 7.99 -8.21
N LYS A 129 -28.88 9.08 -7.44
CA LYS A 129 -27.92 9.61 -6.46
C LYS A 129 -26.68 8.73 -6.26
N GLU A 130 -25.51 9.36 -6.31
CA GLU A 130 -24.20 8.86 -5.89
C GLU A 130 -24.30 8.07 -4.57
N CYS A 131 -24.60 6.79 -4.68
CA CYS A 131 -24.64 5.87 -3.57
C CYS A 131 -23.28 5.18 -3.55
N HIS A 132 -22.71 4.99 -2.37
CA HIS A 132 -21.48 4.24 -2.12
C HIS A 132 -21.50 2.89 -2.86
N ARG A 133 -20.95 2.82 -4.08
CA ARG A 133 -21.09 1.62 -4.93
C ARG A 133 -20.01 0.60 -4.56
N ALA A 134 -20.45 -0.52 -3.97
CA ALA A 134 -19.63 -1.70 -3.80
C ALA A 134 -19.19 -2.23 -5.18
N TRP A 135 -17.89 -2.45 -5.35
CA TRP A 135 -17.31 -2.92 -6.59
C TRP A 135 -17.62 -4.41 -6.78
N GLN A 136 -18.03 -4.79 -7.99
CA GLN A 136 -18.23 -6.20 -8.33
C GLN A 136 -16.96 -6.78 -8.95
N CYS A 137 -16.65 -8.01 -8.58
CA CYS A 137 -15.59 -8.80 -9.19
C CYS A 137 -16.19 -10.07 -9.79
N SER A 138 -15.48 -10.66 -10.74
CA SER A 138 -15.88 -11.93 -11.32
C SER A 138 -15.85 -13.02 -10.25
N ASN A 139 -16.79 -13.96 -10.32
CA ASN A 139 -16.76 -15.18 -9.49
C ASN A 139 -15.80 -16.24 -10.04
N VAL A 140 -15.12 -15.97 -11.16
CA VAL A 140 -14.18 -16.91 -11.79
C VAL A 140 -12.78 -16.66 -11.22
N PRO A 141 -12.18 -17.61 -10.48
CA PRO A 141 -10.83 -17.49 -9.99
C PRO A 141 -9.83 -17.59 -11.15
N VAL A 142 -8.81 -16.73 -11.11
CA VAL A 142 -7.67 -16.71 -12.03
C VAL A 142 -6.42 -17.02 -11.23
N PRO A 143 -5.48 -17.86 -11.72
CA PRO A 143 -4.22 -18.09 -11.05
C PRO A 143 -3.44 -16.79 -10.87
N ALA A 144 -2.95 -16.55 -9.65
CA ALA A 144 -2.12 -15.40 -9.31
C ALA A 144 -1.07 -15.85 -8.29
N VAL A 145 0.09 -15.19 -8.29
CA VAL A 145 1.27 -15.60 -7.52
C VAL A 145 1.47 -14.71 -6.30
N CYS A 146 1.26 -13.40 -6.47
CA CYS A 146 1.60 -12.38 -5.47
C CYS A 146 0.39 -11.52 -5.12
N GLY A 147 0.00 -11.50 -3.86
CA GLY A 147 -0.98 -10.58 -3.32
C GLY A 147 -0.31 -9.36 -2.71
N ILE A 148 -0.65 -8.16 -3.16
CA ILE A 148 -0.33 -6.90 -2.49
C ILE A 148 -1.37 -6.70 -1.40
N SER A 149 -0.96 -7.06 -0.17
CA SER A 149 -1.78 -6.94 1.03
C SER A 149 -1.91 -5.49 1.49
N ARG A 150 -0.82 -4.72 1.37
CA ARG A 150 -0.82 -3.28 1.67
C ARG A 150 0.02 -2.55 0.65
N ILE A 151 -0.45 -1.37 0.26
CA ILE A 151 0.38 -0.39 -0.44
C ILE A 151 0.05 1.00 0.07
N TRP A 152 1.08 1.69 0.53
CA TRP A 152 0.95 3.02 1.09
C TRP A 152 2.11 3.90 0.64
N VAL A 153 1.80 5.18 0.42
CA VAL A 153 2.78 6.23 0.17
C VAL A 153 2.36 7.44 0.98
N PHE A 154 3.33 8.00 1.71
CA PHE A 154 3.13 9.20 2.51
C PHE A 154 2.47 10.29 1.67
N ARG A 155 1.37 10.87 2.18
CA ARG A 155 0.50 11.82 1.47
C ARG A 155 1.28 12.91 0.73
N LEU A 156 2.27 13.54 1.36
CA LEU A 156 3.06 14.63 0.78
C LEU A 156 4.12 14.17 -0.24
N LYS A 157 4.37 12.86 -0.34
CA LYS A 157 5.28 12.25 -1.33
C LYS A 157 4.51 11.43 -2.39
N ARG A 158 3.17 11.43 -2.38
CA ARG A 158 2.33 10.82 -3.43
C ARG A 158 2.58 11.46 -4.80
N ARG A 159 2.19 10.75 -5.85
CA ARG A 159 2.35 11.14 -7.28
C ARG A 159 3.80 11.31 -7.77
N LYS A 160 4.80 10.94 -6.95
CA LYS A 160 6.24 10.89 -7.32
C LYS A 160 6.71 9.49 -7.74
N ARG A 161 5.80 8.68 -8.31
CA ARG A 161 6.06 7.30 -8.77
C ARG A 161 6.61 6.32 -7.70
N ILE A 162 6.51 6.63 -6.41
CA ILE A 162 6.99 5.74 -5.32
C ILE A 162 6.23 4.41 -5.33
N ALA A 163 4.89 4.44 -5.34
CA ALA A 163 4.06 3.23 -5.41
C ALA A 163 4.39 2.36 -6.63
N ARG A 164 4.58 2.99 -7.81
CA ARG A 164 4.98 2.28 -9.04
C ARG A 164 6.32 1.57 -8.85
N ARG A 165 7.33 2.27 -8.31
CA ARG A 165 8.65 1.70 -8.05
C ARG A 165 8.64 0.58 -7.01
N LEU A 166 7.79 0.67 -5.99
CA LEU A 166 7.56 -0.41 -5.03
C LEU A 166 7.03 -1.66 -5.73
N VAL A 167 6.00 -1.54 -6.57
CA VAL A 167 5.45 -2.69 -7.32
C VAL A 167 6.44 -3.22 -8.37
N ASP A 168 7.17 -2.35 -9.07
CA ASP A 168 8.21 -2.77 -10.02
C ASP A 168 9.31 -3.58 -9.33
N THR A 169 9.71 -3.16 -8.12
CA THR A 169 10.70 -3.87 -7.30
C THR A 169 10.15 -5.18 -6.76
N LEU A 170 8.90 -5.20 -6.31
CA LEU A 170 8.18 -6.41 -5.90
C LEU A 170 8.21 -7.46 -7.02
N ARG A 171 7.83 -7.08 -8.24
CA ARG A 171 7.79 -7.98 -9.40
C ARG A 171 9.12 -8.68 -9.68
N ASN A 172 10.23 -8.01 -9.41
CA ASN A 172 11.59 -8.50 -9.65
C ASN A 172 12.24 -9.20 -8.43
N ARG A 173 11.61 -9.16 -7.24
CA ARG A 173 12.21 -9.65 -5.99
C ARG A 173 11.30 -10.61 -5.21
N PHE A 174 10.03 -10.71 -5.59
CA PHE A 174 9.08 -11.58 -4.92
C PHE A 174 9.40 -13.06 -5.15
N MET A 175 9.75 -13.46 -6.37
CA MET A 175 10.19 -14.81 -6.71
C MET A 175 11.61 -14.75 -7.26
N PHE A 176 12.52 -15.55 -6.69
CA PHE A 176 13.92 -15.53 -7.11
C PHE A 176 14.04 -16.00 -8.57
N GLY A 177 14.73 -15.22 -9.40
CA GLY A 177 14.96 -15.54 -10.81
C GLY A 177 13.77 -15.29 -11.74
N CYS A 178 12.64 -14.78 -11.24
CA CYS A 178 11.44 -14.53 -12.04
C CYS A 178 11.02 -13.06 -11.97
N PHE A 179 10.51 -12.54 -13.09
CA PHE A 179 9.88 -11.23 -13.15
C PHE A 179 8.37 -11.42 -13.32
N LEU A 180 7.61 -11.13 -12.27
CA LEU A 180 6.15 -11.30 -12.31
C LEU A 180 5.53 -10.38 -13.36
N SER A 181 4.63 -10.92 -14.16
CA SER A 181 3.71 -10.16 -15.01
C SER A 181 2.67 -9.43 -14.17
N ILE A 182 1.95 -8.50 -14.81
CA ILE A 182 0.86 -7.75 -14.17
C ILE A 182 -0.30 -8.69 -13.81
N ASP A 183 -0.53 -9.73 -14.62
CA ASP A 183 -1.60 -10.72 -14.42
C ASP A 183 -1.28 -11.74 -13.32
N GLU A 184 -0.07 -11.73 -12.76
CA GLU A 184 0.31 -12.58 -11.63
C GLU A 184 0.21 -11.87 -10.27
N ILE A 185 -0.18 -10.59 -10.28
CA ILE A 185 -0.29 -9.76 -9.08
C ILE A 185 -1.75 -9.36 -8.85
N ALA A 186 -2.19 -9.47 -7.59
CA ALA A 186 -3.50 -9.01 -7.16
C ALA A 186 -3.41 -8.03 -5.99
N PHE A 187 -4.42 -7.18 -5.83
CA PHE A 187 -4.50 -6.20 -4.73
C PHE A 187 -5.57 -6.64 -3.72
N SER A 188 -5.30 -6.57 -2.42
CA SER A 188 -6.32 -6.82 -1.40
C SER A 188 -7.14 -5.58 -1.14
N ASP A 189 -8.47 -5.72 -1.18
CA ASP A 189 -9.45 -4.69 -0.80
C ASP A 189 -9.03 -3.24 -1.13
N PRO A 190 -8.90 -2.91 -2.43
CA PRO A 190 -8.30 -1.65 -2.84
C PRO A 190 -9.18 -0.46 -2.44
N THR A 191 -8.58 0.51 -1.73
CA THR A 191 -9.18 1.83 -1.49
C THR A 191 -9.46 2.57 -2.81
N PRO A 192 -10.27 3.65 -2.82
CA PRO A 192 -10.46 4.45 -4.03
C PRO A 192 -9.14 4.92 -4.67
N ASP A 193 -8.18 5.36 -3.84
CA ASP A 193 -6.82 5.70 -4.28
C ASP A 193 -6.07 4.48 -4.82
N GLY A 194 -6.18 3.34 -4.14
CA GLY A 194 -5.59 2.07 -4.53
C GLY A 194 -6.10 1.59 -5.90
N LYS A 195 -7.40 1.76 -6.17
CA LYS A 195 -8.02 1.43 -7.46
C LYS A 195 -7.46 2.30 -8.58
N LEU A 196 -7.44 3.63 -8.40
CA LEU A 196 -6.88 4.55 -9.40
C LEU A 196 -5.42 4.22 -9.70
N PHE A 197 -4.66 3.83 -8.67
CA PHE A 197 -3.30 3.36 -8.84
C PHE A 197 -3.24 2.04 -9.63
N ALA A 198 -3.99 1.02 -9.20
CA ALA A 198 -3.98 -0.31 -9.82
C ALA A 198 -4.42 -0.25 -11.29
N THR A 199 -5.50 0.48 -11.61
CA THR A 199 -5.95 0.67 -13.00
C THR A 199 -4.87 1.28 -13.87
N LYS A 200 -4.17 2.32 -13.37
CA LYS A 200 -3.10 2.99 -14.10
C LYS A 200 -1.81 2.16 -14.18
N TYR A 201 -1.51 1.38 -13.15
CA TYR A 201 -0.32 0.54 -13.09
C TYR A 201 -0.47 -0.67 -14.03
N CYS A 202 -1.62 -1.36 -13.94
CA CYS A 202 -1.94 -2.55 -14.72
C CYS A 202 -2.35 -2.24 -16.17
N ASN A 203 -2.59 -0.96 -16.50
CA ASN A 203 -3.10 -0.51 -17.80
C ASN A 203 -4.44 -1.17 -18.19
N THR A 204 -5.27 -1.49 -17.19
CA THR A 204 -6.60 -2.06 -17.37
C THR A 204 -7.47 -1.71 -16.17
N PRO A 205 -8.75 -1.38 -16.36
CA PRO A 205 -9.67 -1.20 -15.25
C PRO A 205 -10.04 -2.54 -14.59
N ASN A 206 -9.82 -3.67 -15.29
CA ASN A 206 -10.15 -5.03 -14.84
C ASN A 206 -8.93 -5.75 -14.23
N PHE A 207 -8.24 -5.09 -13.29
CA PHE A 207 -7.10 -5.66 -12.59
C PHE A 207 -7.54 -6.76 -11.60
N LEU A 208 -6.59 -7.50 -11.05
CA LEU A 208 -6.87 -8.60 -10.12
C LEU A 208 -6.98 -8.12 -8.67
N VAL A 209 -7.98 -8.65 -7.96
CA VAL A 209 -8.19 -8.45 -6.52
C VAL A 209 -8.30 -9.79 -5.80
N TYR A 210 -7.95 -9.81 -4.53
CA TYR A 210 -8.15 -10.96 -3.66
C TYR A 210 -8.60 -10.50 -2.27
N ASN A 211 -9.09 -11.43 -1.45
CA ASN A 211 -9.49 -11.14 -0.06
C ASN A 211 -10.56 -10.04 0.07
N PHE A 212 -11.46 -9.91 -0.91
CA PHE A 212 -12.71 -9.19 -0.71
C PHE A 212 -13.67 -10.14 0.02
N ASN A 213 -14.15 -9.75 1.20
CA ASN A 213 -15.17 -10.52 1.88
C ASN A 213 -16.45 -10.49 1.05
N SER A 214 -17.04 -11.67 0.81
CA SER A 214 -18.45 -11.79 0.40
C SER A 214 -19.35 -11.66 1.61
#